data_AF-A0A7D5H2A2-F1
#
_entry.id   AF-A0A7D5H2A2-F1
#
_cell.length_a   1.000
_cell.length_b   1.000
_cell.length_c   1.000
_cell.angle_alpha   90.00
_cell.angle_beta   90.00
_cell.angle_gamma   90.00
#
_symmetry.space_group_name_H-M   'P 1'
#
loop_
_entity.id
_entity.type
_entity.pdbx_description
1 polymer ?
#
loop_
_entity_poly.entity_id
_entity_poly.type
_entity_poly.pdbx_seq_one_letter_code
_entity_poly.pdbx_strand_id
1 'polypeptide(L)' 'MHLQQDQPDQSTTLLARLEDTACSFCDDGRLVREEYKGNAAVVCTNCGTPAAQIWNEETSPSDATTVAVSPTDR' A
#
# COMPACT_ATOMS: atom_id res chain seq x y z
N MET A 1 -15.67 -27.94 -7.02
CA MET A 1 -15.15 -26.79 -7.77
C MET A 1 -14.94 -25.66 -6.76
N HIS A 2 -13.70 -25.35 -6.41
CA HIS A 2 -13.40 -24.18 -5.59
C HIS A 2 -13.36 -22.99 -6.56
N LEU A 3 -14.39 -22.14 -6.53
CA LEU A 3 -14.35 -20.85 -7.19
C LEU A 3 -13.34 -20.02 -6.41
N GLN A 4 -12.08 -20.02 -6.85
CA GLN A 4 -11.08 -19.07 -6.41
C GLN A 4 -11.67 -17.70 -6.75
N GLN A 5 -12.18 -16.99 -5.75
CA GLN A 5 -12.82 -15.71 -5.95
C GLN A 5 -11.76 -14.76 -6.52
N ASP A 6 -11.98 -14.30 -7.75
CA ASP A 6 -11.31 -13.15 -8.34
C ASP A 6 -11.72 -11.93 -7.50
N GLN A 7 -11.20 -11.84 -6.27
CA GLN A 7 -11.37 -10.64 -5.47
C GLN A 7 -10.43 -9.62 -6.10
N PRO A 8 -10.95 -8.52 -6.66
CA PRO A 8 -10.09 -7.45 -7.12
C PRO A 8 -9.20 -7.06 -5.94
N ASP A 9 -7.90 -6.99 -6.20
CA ASP A 9 -6.90 -6.69 -5.19
C ASP A 9 -7.35 -5.42 -4.44
N GLN A 10 -7.72 -5.58 -3.16
CA GLN A 10 -8.38 -4.53 -2.39
C GLN A 10 -7.46 -3.31 -2.24
N SER A 11 -6.16 -3.57 -2.19
CA SER A 11 -5.08 -2.59 -2.20
C SER A 11 -5.08 -1.75 -3.48
N THR A 12 -5.16 -2.41 -4.64
CA THR A 12 -5.30 -1.74 -5.95
C THR A 12 -6.58 -0.92 -6.05
N THR A 13 -7.67 -1.39 -5.46
CA THR A 13 -8.95 -0.67 -5.39
C THR A 13 -8.86 0.59 -4.52
N LEU A 14 -8.12 0.53 -3.41
CA LEU A 14 -7.91 1.69 -2.54
C LEU A 14 -7.11 2.79 -3.25
N LEU A 15 -6.02 2.45 -3.94
CA LEU A 15 -5.25 3.43 -4.70
C LEU A 15 -6.10 4.10 -5.80
N ALA A 16 -6.90 3.32 -6.52
CA ALA A 16 -7.79 3.83 -7.57
C ALA A 16 -8.86 4.80 -7.05
N ARG A 17 -9.30 4.65 -5.78
CA ARG A 17 -10.28 5.57 -5.17
C ARG A 17 -9.68 6.90 -4.75
N LEU A 18 -8.38 6.93 -4.47
CA LEU A 18 -7.67 8.13 -4.02
C LEU A 18 -7.07 8.92 -5.18
N GLU A 19 -6.82 8.27 -6.31
CA GLU A 19 -6.38 8.92 -7.54
C GLU A 19 -7.34 10.05 -7.96
N ASP A 20 -6.74 11.14 -8.46
CA ASP A 20 -7.39 12.39 -8.91
C ASP A 20 -8.13 13.20 -7.81
N THR A 21 -8.10 12.73 -6.56
CA THR A 21 -8.64 13.50 -5.44
C THR A 21 -7.68 14.60 -4.97
N ALA A 22 -8.21 15.58 -4.22
CA ALA A 22 -7.40 16.66 -3.66
C ALA A 22 -6.48 16.14 -2.55
N CYS A 23 -5.30 16.73 -2.42
CA CYS A 23 -4.39 16.40 -1.34
C CYS A 23 -4.94 16.88 0.02
N SER A 24 -4.94 16.01 1.03
CA SER A 24 -5.33 16.40 2.39
C SER A 24 -4.26 17.22 3.13
N PHE A 25 -3.04 17.34 2.57
CA PHE A 25 -1.90 18.01 3.21
C PHE A 25 -1.59 19.39 2.61
N CYS A 26 -2.06 19.69 1.40
CA CYS A 26 -1.90 21.00 0.78
C CYS A 26 -3.09 21.31 -0.13
N ASP A 27 -3.40 22.59 -0.31
CA ASP A 27 -4.58 23.03 -1.08
C ASP A 27 -4.36 23.00 -2.60
N ASP A 28 -3.10 22.98 -3.05
CA ASP A 28 -2.72 23.15 -4.46
C ASP A 28 -2.37 21.82 -5.17
N GLY A 29 -2.57 20.68 -4.51
CA GLY A 29 -2.12 19.38 -4.97
C GLY A 29 -3.24 18.40 -5.32
N ARG A 30 -3.00 17.55 -6.33
CA ARG A 30 -3.83 16.38 -6.64
C ARG A 30 -3.06 15.10 -6.43
N LEU A 31 -3.76 14.05 -6.04
CA LEU A 31 -3.20 12.73 -5.87
C LEU A 31 -3.14 12.00 -7.22
N VAL A 32 -1.96 11.48 -7.56
CA VAL A 32 -1.74 10.68 -8.78
C VAL A 32 -1.10 9.35 -8.44
N ARG A 33 -1.31 8.35 -9.29
CA ARG A 33 -0.75 7.01 -9.09
C ARG A 33 0.72 7.00 -9.48
N GLU A 34 1.59 6.71 -8.52
CA GLU A 34 3.05 6.71 -8.69
C GLU A 34 3.68 5.64 -7.81
N GLU A 35 5.00 5.48 -7.92
CA GLU A 35 5.77 4.69 -6.97
C GLU A 35 6.39 5.62 -5.92
N TYR A 36 6.16 5.30 -4.66
CA TYR A 36 6.86 5.94 -3.55
C TYR A 36 7.80 4.91 -2.94
N LYS A 37 9.09 5.22 -2.84
CA LYS A 37 10.11 4.31 -2.25
C LYS A 37 10.04 2.86 -2.77
N GLY A 38 9.74 2.68 -4.08
CA GLY A 38 9.66 1.36 -4.72
C GLY A 38 8.34 0.62 -4.52
N ASN A 39 7.34 1.23 -3.88
CA ASN A 39 6.03 0.61 -3.70
C ASN A 39 4.94 1.45 -4.36
N ALA A 40 3.92 0.76 -4.88
CA ALA A 40 2.77 1.40 -5.49
C ALA A 40 2.06 2.31 -4.49
N ALA A 41 1.83 3.57 -4.89
CA ALA A 41 1.31 4.61 -4.02
C ALA A 41 0.42 5.59 -4.81
N VAL A 42 -0.28 6.44 -4.05
CA VAL A 42 -0.88 7.66 -4.59
C VAL A 42 -0.18 8.84 -3.93
N VAL A 43 0.48 9.66 -4.74
CA VAL A 43 1.37 10.73 -4.30
C VAL A 43 0.84 12.07 -4.79
N CYS A 44 0.96 13.10 -3.95
CA CYS A 44 0.57 14.45 -4.33
C CYS A 44 1.55 15.05 -5.35
N THR A 45 1.03 15.54 -6.48
CA THR A 45 1.83 16.18 -7.54
C THR A 45 2.52 17.47 -7.12
N ASN A 46 2.01 18.15 -6.08
CA ASN A 46 2.55 19.45 -5.65
C ASN A 46 3.55 19.33 -4.49
N CYS A 47 3.17 18.64 -3.41
CA CYS A 47 4.01 18.53 -2.21
C CYS A 47 4.77 17.21 -2.09
N GLY A 48 4.55 16.24 -2.99
CA GLY A 48 5.21 14.93 -2.97
C GLY A 48 4.80 14.03 -1.80
N THR A 49 3.79 14.43 -1.01
CA THR A 49 3.34 13.65 0.15
C THR A 49 2.52 12.44 -0.32
N PRO A 50 2.87 11.20 0.09
CA PRO A 50 2.06 10.02 -0.21
C PRO A 50 0.80 10.03 0.65
N ALA A 51 -0.37 9.89 0.01
CA ALA A 51 -1.65 9.74 0.72
C ALA A 51 -1.91 8.29 1.15
N ALA A 52 -1.50 7.34 0.30
CA ALA A 52 -1.54 5.92 0.58
C ALA A 52 -0.45 5.20 -0.20
N GLN A 53 0.00 4.08 0.35
CA GLN A 53 1.02 3.22 -0.23
C GLN A 53 0.68 1.77 0.11
N ILE A 54 0.94 0.86 -0.82
CA ILE A 54 0.75 -0.57 -0.64
C ILE A 54 2.11 -1.21 -0.42
N TRP A 55 2.27 -1.95 0.67
CA TRP A 55 3.44 -2.77 0.93
C TRP A 55 3.06 -4.21 0.66
N ASN A 56 3.66 -4.80 -0.37
CA ASN A 56 3.55 -6.23 -0.64
C ASN A 56 4.74 -6.95 0.00
N GLU A 57 4.63 -8.26 0.20
CA GLU A 57 5.71 -9.07 0.78
C GLU A 57 7.05 -8.95 0.02
N GLU A 58 7.04 -8.74 -1.30
CA GLU A 58 8.24 -8.45 -2.12
C GLU A 58 8.89 -7.09 -1.83
N THR A 59 8.10 -6.12 -1.37
CA THR A 59 8.51 -4.73 -1.13
C THR A 59 8.70 -4.41 0.35
N SER A 60 8.35 -5.35 1.23
CA SER A 60 8.67 -5.27 2.65
C SER A 60 10.15 -5.59 2.86
N PRO A 61 10.94 -4.75 3.56
CA PRO A 61 12.27 -5.16 4.00
C PRO A 61 12.10 -6.44 4.82
N SER A 62 12.69 -7.55 4.36
CA SER A 62 12.44 -8.91 4.85
C SER A 62 12.95 -9.20 6.27
N ASP A 63 13.00 -8.19 7.16
CA ASP A 63 13.50 -8.30 8.53
C ASP A 63 12.39 -8.36 9.60
N ALA A 64 11.15 -8.63 9.21
CA ALA A 64 10.14 -9.11 10.17
C ALA A 64 10.26 -10.64 10.29
N THR A 65 11.39 -11.12 10.81
CA THR A 65 11.51 -12.50 11.28
C THR A 65 10.43 -12.71 12.34
N THR A 66 9.32 -13.34 11.95
CA THR A 66 8.38 -13.93 12.89
C THR A 66 9.13 -15.06 13.57
N VAL A 67 9.74 -14.77 14.73
CA VAL A 67 10.24 -15.81 15.62
C VAL A 67 9.02 -16.56 16.12
N ALA A 68 8.74 -17.71 15.51
CA ALA A 68 7.84 -18.69 16.08
C ALA A 68 8.44 -19.14 17.42
N VAL A 69 7.93 -18.61 18.54
CA VAL A 69 8.25 -19.15 19.86
C VAL A 69 7.49 -20.47 20.02
N SER A 70 8.17 -21.57 19.72
CA SER A 70 7.69 -22.90 20.10
C SER A 70 7.65 -23.01 21.63
N PRO A 71 6.52 -23.39 22.25
CA PRO A 71 6.51 -23.69 23.67
C PRO A 71 7.25 -25.02 23.89
N THR A 72 8.43 -24.97 24.49
CA THR A 72 9.06 -26.17 25.05
C THR A 72 8.35 -26.52 26.35
N ASP A 73 7.62 -27.63 26.29
CA ASP A 73 6.96 -28.37 27.37
C ASP A 73 7.91 -28.61 28.55
N ARG A 74 7.47 -28.31 29.78
CA ARG A 74 8.21 -28.55 31.03
C ARG A 74 7.31 -29.18 32.08
#